data_AF-A0A2V5M480-F1
#
_entry.id   AF-A0A2V5M480-F1
#
_cell.length_a   1.000
_cell.length_b   1.000
_cell.length_c   1.000
_cell.angle_alpha   90.00
_cell.angle_beta   90.00
_cell.angle_gamma   90.00
#
_symmetry.space_group_name_H-M   'P 1'
#
loop_
_entity.id
_entity.type
_entity.pdbx_description
1 polymer ?
#
loop_
_entity_poly.entity_id
_entity_poly.type
_entity_poly.pdbx_seq_one_letter_code
_entity_poly.pdbx_strand_id
1 'polypeptide(L)'
;LFDPEIWSAIEARETKLRDAISRDSKLKSRIGAYDRIKNAQAELAKIAPRYDYLEQERPSTVGYRGPRAFCGTLFKYARLLTRAVDERLKPNGDRIAAFRDSAKESLELELFSTEPVYNDYEILRLTDSLTDFAEKFGANDPMVKRVLAGKSPKARAAELVNGTKLKDVEFRKNLYAKETTTLQAAHDPMLDLARMIDAPAREVRKTHETQEEIKRQGYAEIANARFGLEGTNNYPDATFTLRLSYGKVKGYEEDGKQIPPFTDFAGLYQRAAEHDNLPPFNLPQRWIDQKGQLNLSTKFNFVSDADIIGGNSGSPVVNKANEFVGIIFDGNIQSLVLDCIFSDKQARAVSVDSAAITEALRKVYGASALLNELEQGRAD
;
A
#
# COMPACT_ATOMS: atom_id res chain seq x y z
N LEU A 1 -17.15 6.39 4.69
CA LEU A 1 -17.61 6.04 6.05
C LEU A 1 -18.37 7.17 6.76
N PHE A 2 -18.31 8.43 6.30
CA PHE A 2 -19.13 9.51 6.88
C PHE A 2 -20.60 9.49 6.45
N ASP A 3 -20.97 8.60 5.52
CA ASP A 3 -22.36 8.36 5.14
C ASP A 3 -23.07 7.61 6.28
N PRO A 4 -24.11 8.21 6.90
CA PRO A 4 -24.83 7.58 8.01
C PRO A 4 -25.50 6.25 7.61
N GLU A 5 -25.98 6.11 6.37
CA GLU A 5 -26.66 4.89 5.92
C GLU A 5 -25.66 3.72 5.88
N ILE A 6 -24.45 3.97 5.36
CA ILE A 6 -23.36 3.01 5.33
C ILE A 6 -22.95 2.60 6.74
N TRP A 7 -22.79 3.58 7.65
CA TRP A 7 -22.39 3.29 9.02
C TRP A 7 -23.44 2.46 9.76
N SER A 8 -24.72 2.85 9.66
CA SER A 8 -25.82 2.09 10.24
C SER A 8 -25.93 0.68 9.65
N ALA A 9 -25.65 0.48 8.36
CA ALA A 9 -25.62 -0.85 7.75
C ALA A 9 -24.51 -1.74 8.34
N ILE A 10 -23.33 -1.17 8.62
CA ILE A 10 -22.21 -1.88 9.27
C ILE A 10 -22.60 -2.27 10.70
N GLU A 11 -23.15 -1.35 11.49
CA GLU A 11 -23.59 -1.59 12.87
C GLU A 11 -24.71 -2.65 12.94
N ALA A 12 -25.67 -2.59 12.01
CA ALA A 12 -26.75 -3.56 11.91
C ALA A 12 -26.21 -4.97 11.57
N ARG A 13 -25.24 -5.06 10.64
CA ARG A 13 -24.59 -6.32 10.28
C ARG A 13 -23.83 -6.93 11.46
N GLU A 14 -23.08 -6.12 12.20
CA GLU A 14 -22.38 -6.57 13.41
C GLU A 14 -23.36 -7.03 14.50
N THR A 15 -24.38 -6.22 14.80
CA THR A 15 -25.38 -6.53 15.83
C THR A 15 -26.10 -7.83 15.52
N LYS A 16 -26.55 -8.02 14.27
CA LYS A 16 -27.20 -9.24 13.80
C LYS A 16 -26.31 -10.47 14.00
N LEU A 17 -25.02 -10.38 13.64
CA LEU A 17 -24.09 -11.48 13.80
C LEU A 17 -23.83 -11.79 15.28
N ARG A 18 -23.59 -10.78 16.12
CA ARG A 18 -23.39 -10.96 17.57
C ARG A 18 -24.61 -11.59 18.25
N ASP A 19 -25.81 -11.17 17.88
CA ASP A 19 -27.06 -11.75 18.40
C ASP A 19 -27.19 -13.22 18.01
N ALA A 20 -26.90 -13.56 16.75
CA ALA A 20 -26.95 -14.93 16.27
C ALA A 20 -25.93 -15.83 16.98
N ILE A 21 -24.68 -15.36 17.13
CA ILE A 21 -23.63 -16.07 17.88
C ILE A 21 -24.06 -16.29 19.33
N SER A 22 -24.68 -15.29 19.97
CA SER A 22 -25.08 -15.36 21.39
C SER A 22 -26.20 -16.36 21.65
N ARG A 23 -27.06 -16.62 20.66
CA ARG A 23 -28.18 -17.58 20.73
C ARG A 23 -27.76 -19.01 20.41
N ASP A 24 -26.65 -19.20 19.69
CA ASP A 24 -26.12 -20.52 19.37
C ASP A 24 -25.23 -21.05 20.50
N SER A 25 -25.61 -22.19 21.11
CA SER A 25 -24.90 -22.77 22.26
C SER A 25 -23.47 -23.22 21.95
N LYS A 26 -23.16 -23.57 20.70
CA LYS A 26 -21.82 -23.98 20.27
C LYS A 26 -20.93 -22.78 19.96
N LEU A 27 -21.51 -21.67 19.52
CA LEU A 27 -20.77 -20.48 19.10
C LEU A 27 -20.73 -19.37 20.16
N LYS A 28 -21.55 -19.43 21.21
CA LYS A 28 -21.65 -18.38 22.24
C LYS A 28 -20.31 -17.94 22.83
N SER A 29 -19.34 -18.85 22.97
CA SER A 29 -17.99 -18.53 23.48
C SER A 29 -17.21 -17.56 22.56
N ARG A 30 -17.54 -17.51 21.27
CA ARG A 30 -16.90 -16.64 20.27
C ARG A 30 -17.21 -15.16 20.47
N ILE A 31 -18.22 -14.80 21.27
CA ILE A 31 -18.49 -13.39 21.62
C ILE A 31 -17.28 -12.73 22.29
N GLY A 32 -16.51 -13.48 23.10
CA GLY A 32 -15.31 -12.96 23.74
C GLY A 32 -14.19 -12.55 22.77
N ALA A 33 -14.26 -12.99 21.49
CA ALA A 33 -13.32 -12.54 20.46
C ALA A 33 -13.43 -11.02 20.19
N TYR A 34 -14.64 -10.46 20.23
CA TYR A 34 -14.86 -9.03 20.03
C TYR A 34 -14.18 -8.19 21.12
N ASP A 35 -14.30 -8.59 22.38
CA ASP A 35 -13.65 -7.90 23.49
C ASP A 35 -12.13 -8.02 23.43
N ARG A 36 -11.60 -9.19 23.02
CA ARG A 36 -10.15 -9.35 22.79
C ARG A 36 -9.63 -8.43 21.69
N ILE A 37 -10.34 -8.34 20.56
CA ILE A 37 -9.99 -7.40 19.47
C ILE A 37 -10.04 -5.95 19.98
N LYS A 38 -11.11 -5.56 20.66
CA LYS A 38 -11.28 -4.22 21.22
C LYS A 38 -10.14 -3.85 22.18
N ASN A 39 -9.78 -4.74 23.09
CA ASN A 39 -8.70 -4.54 24.05
C ASN A 39 -7.34 -4.43 23.33
N ALA A 40 -7.08 -5.32 22.37
CA ALA A 40 -5.86 -5.27 21.57
C ALA A 40 -5.75 -3.96 20.76
N GLN A 41 -6.86 -3.48 20.17
CA GLN A 41 -6.91 -2.18 19.50
C GLN A 41 -6.63 -1.02 20.45
N ALA A 42 -7.16 -1.07 21.69
CA ALA A 42 -6.87 -0.05 22.69
C ALA A 42 -5.37 -0.04 23.09
N GLU A 43 -4.74 -1.21 23.22
CA GLU A 43 -3.30 -1.31 23.47
C GLU A 43 -2.47 -0.78 22.29
N LEU A 44 -2.86 -1.13 21.05
CA LEU A 44 -2.23 -0.60 19.84
C LEU A 44 -2.30 0.94 19.79
N ALA A 45 -3.46 1.52 20.12
CA ALA A 45 -3.63 2.96 20.17
C ALA A 45 -2.73 3.63 21.21
N LYS A 46 -2.51 2.99 22.37
CA LYS A 46 -1.59 3.49 23.41
C LYS A 46 -0.14 3.52 22.94
N ILE A 47 0.31 2.48 22.23
CA ILE A 47 1.70 2.39 21.75
C ILE A 47 1.94 3.10 20.42
N ALA A 48 0.89 3.43 19.67
CA ALA A 48 0.97 4.00 18.33
C ALA A 48 1.93 5.19 18.20
N PRO A 49 1.95 6.18 19.13
CA PRO A 49 2.91 7.28 19.04
C PRO A 49 4.37 6.80 19.02
N ARG A 50 4.74 5.81 19.83
CA ARG A 50 6.11 5.29 19.82
C ARG A 50 6.36 4.34 18.65
N TYR A 51 5.41 3.48 18.32
CA TYR A 51 5.54 2.56 17.19
C TYR A 51 5.68 3.29 15.86
N ASP A 52 4.82 4.28 15.58
CA ASP A 52 4.81 5.08 14.33
C ASP A 52 6.11 5.86 14.10
N TYR A 53 6.77 6.30 15.16
CA TYR A 53 7.98 7.13 15.06
C TYR A 53 9.27 6.31 15.19
N LEU A 54 9.29 5.24 16.01
CA LEU A 54 10.50 4.49 16.28
C LEU A 54 10.66 3.23 15.43
N GLU A 55 9.57 2.56 15.07
CA GLU A 55 9.64 1.24 14.41
C GLU A 55 9.09 1.26 12.98
N GLN A 56 7.95 1.93 12.75
CA GLN A 56 7.19 1.78 11.52
C GLN A 56 7.95 2.35 10.30
N GLU A 57 8.75 1.51 9.65
CA GLU A 57 9.14 1.67 8.24
C GLU A 57 8.01 1.07 7.42
N ARG A 58 7.01 1.86 7.02
CA ARG A 58 5.81 1.34 6.35
C ARG A 58 6.18 0.52 5.10
N PRO A 59 5.88 -0.78 5.05
CA PRO A 59 5.93 -1.54 3.83
C PRO A 59 4.54 -1.41 3.18
N SER A 60 4.28 -0.29 2.50
CA SER A 60 3.12 -0.19 1.63
C SER A 60 3.45 0.69 0.44
N THR A 61 3.47 0.07 -0.73
CA THR A 61 3.67 0.68 -2.05
C THR A 61 2.50 1.56 -2.49
N VAL A 62 1.49 1.79 -1.65
CA VAL A 62 0.23 2.47 -2.01
C VAL A 62 -0.15 3.60 -1.03
N GLY A 63 0.70 3.92 -0.04
CA GLY A 63 0.41 4.94 0.98
C GLY A 63 1.29 6.18 0.88
N TYR A 64 0.67 7.37 0.81
CA TYR A 64 1.30 8.70 0.73
C TYR A 64 2.15 9.14 1.95
N ARG A 65 2.51 8.26 2.88
CA ARG A 65 3.18 8.67 4.14
C ARG A 65 4.35 7.75 4.47
N GLY A 66 5.57 8.29 4.39
CA GLY A 66 6.80 7.64 4.84
C GLY A 66 6.87 7.47 6.37
N PRO A 67 8.01 7.00 6.92
CA PRO A 67 8.21 6.92 8.37
C PRO A 67 8.06 8.32 9.00
N ARG A 68 7.45 8.40 10.18
CA ARG A 68 7.19 9.71 10.82
C ARG A 68 8.44 10.37 11.40
N ALA A 69 9.37 9.57 11.92
CA ALA A 69 10.70 10.04 12.33
C ALA A 69 11.79 9.29 11.56
N PHE A 70 12.98 9.90 11.55
CA PHE A 70 14.18 9.33 10.93
C PHE A 70 13.99 9.01 9.44
N CYS A 71 13.22 9.85 8.74
CA CYS A 71 12.93 9.67 7.33
C CYS A 71 14.18 9.96 6.49
N GLY A 72 14.63 8.95 5.73
CA GLY A 72 15.79 9.06 4.86
C GLY A 72 16.34 7.70 4.47
N THR A 73 16.97 7.62 3.29
CA THR A 73 17.58 6.40 2.79
C THR A 73 18.77 5.96 3.65
N LEU A 74 19.56 6.92 4.16
CA LEU A 74 20.77 6.63 4.94
C LEU A 74 20.46 6.03 6.31
N PHE A 75 19.43 6.52 6.98
CA PHE A 75 18.99 5.96 8.24
C PHE A 75 18.37 4.56 8.07
N LYS A 76 17.59 4.36 6.98
CA LYS A 76 17.09 3.03 6.61
C LYS A 76 18.22 2.02 6.46
N TYR A 77 19.28 2.37 5.72
CA TYR A 77 20.47 1.51 5.61
C TYR A 77 21.13 1.24 6.96
N ALA A 78 21.26 2.25 7.82
CA ALA A 78 21.84 2.09 9.14
C ALA A 78 21.05 1.09 10.00
N ARG A 79 19.72 1.19 9.98
CA ARG A 79 18.84 0.27 10.71
C ARG A 79 18.91 -1.15 10.15
N LEU A 80 18.80 -1.30 8.83
CA LEU A 80 18.89 -2.62 8.18
C LEU A 80 20.24 -3.30 8.49
N LEU A 81 21.35 -2.59 8.40
CA LEU A 81 22.68 -3.14 8.74
C LEU A 81 22.77 -3.54 10.22
N THR A 82 22.31 -2.67 11.13
CA THR A 82 22.32 -2.94 12.57
C THR A 82 21.52 -4.19 12.89
N ARG A 83 20.29 -4.30 12.35
CA ARG A 83 19.42 -5.44 12.59
C ARG A 83 19.89 -6.72 11.90
N ALA A 84 20.42 -6.64 10.68
CA ALA A 84 20.90 -7.81 9.96
C ALA A 84 21.94 -8.59 10.77
N VAL A 85 22.81 -7.89 11.48
CA VAL A 85 23.82 -8.52 12.34
C VAL A 85 23.19 -9.23 13.53
N ASP A 86 22.26 -8.59 14.23
CA ASP A 86 21.61 -9.20 15.40
C ASP A 86 20.68 -10.37 15.01
N GLU A 87 19.97 -10.26 13.89
CA GLU A 87 19.06 -11.31 13.42
C GLU A 87 19.81 -12.54 12.90
N ARG A 88 21.00 -12.40 12.32
CA ARG A 88 21.80 -13.55 11.86
C ARG A 88 22.23 -14.49 12.99
N LEU A 89 22.36 -13.96 14.21
CA LEU A 89 22.68 -14.77 15.40
C LEU A 89 21.52 -15.68 15.83
N LYS A 90 20.32 -15.45 15.32
CA LYS A 90 19.13 -16.22 15.67
C LYS A 90 18.88 -17.35 14.65
N PRO A 91 18.24 -18.45 15.09
CA PRO A 91 17.66 -19.42 14.17
C PRO A 91 16.74 -18.73 13.15
N ASN A 92 16.75 -19.20 11.90
CA ASN A 92 16.04 -18.53 10.80
C ASN A 92 14.55 -18.27 11.10
N GLY A 93 13.86 -19.20 11.78
CA GLY A 93 12.44 -19.04 12.15
C GLY A 93 12.17 -17.91 13.15
N ASP A 94 13.15 -17.61 14.01
CA ASP A 94 13.05 -16.60 15.06
C ASP A 94 13.45 -15.20 14.58
N ARG A 95 13.93 -15.09 13.33
CA ARG A 95 14.29 -13.81 12.73
C ARG A 95 13.06 -13.02 12.36
N ILE A 96 13.17 -11.68 12.47
CA ILE A 96 12.27 -10.75 11.80
C ILE A 96 12.20 -11.13 10.31
N ALA A 97 10.99 -11.11 9.72
CA ALA A 97 10.72 -11.62 8.37
C ALA A 97 11.70 -11.08 7.30
N ALA A 98 12.02 -9.78 7.35
CA ALA A 98 12.94 -9.12 6.42
C ALA A 98 14.40 -9.63 6.49
N PHE A 99 14.77 -10.34 7.55
CA PHE A 99 16.13 -10.88 7.78
C PHE A 99 16.18 -12.42 7.74
N ARG A 100 15.08 -13.06 7.34
CA ARG A 100 15.04 -14.50 7.08
C ARG A 100 15.78 -14.82 5.78
N ASP A 101 16.25 -16.05 5.66
CA ASP A 101 16.98 -16.51 4.47
C ASP A 101 16.18 -16.32 3.18
N SER A 102 14.86 -16.50 3.23
CA SER A 102 13.94 -16.27 2.11
C SER A 102 13.85 -14.80 1.64
N ALA A 103 14.23 -13.85 2.50
CA ALA A 103 14.21 -12.42 2.19
C ALA A 103 15.61 -11.87 1.86
N LYS A 104 16.65 -12.72 1.89
CA LYS A 104 18.05 -12.30 1.75
C LYS A 104 18.31 -11.51 0.47
N GLU A 105 17.86 -12.02 -0.68
CA GLU A 105 18.08 -11.35 -1.96
C GLU A 105 17.40 -9.97 -2.01
N SER A 106 16.20 -9.85 -1.46
CA SER A 106 15.50 -8.56 -1.36
C SER A 106 16.22 -7.58 -0.43
N LEU A 107 16.71 -8.07 0.71
CA LEU A 107 17.47 -7.27 1.66
C LEU A 107 18.80 -6.79 1.05
N GLU A 108 19.51 -7.65 0.35
CA GLU A 108 20.77 -7.31 -0.34
C GLU A 108 20.52 -6.34 -1.50
N LEU A 109 19.46 -6.52 -2.28
CA LEU A 109 19.06 -5.57 -3.33
C LEU A 109 18.83 -4.18 -2.75
N GLU A 110 18.13 -4.08 -1.62
CA GLU A 110 17.87 -2.82 -0.95
C GLU A 110 19.14 -2.20 -0.38
N LEU A 111 19.91 -2.96 0.41
CA LEU A 111 21.16 -2.49 1.02
C LEU A 111 22.20 -2.10 -0.03
N PHE A 112 22.27 -2.79 -1.16
CA PHE A 112 23.32 -2.57 -2.18
C PHE A 112 22.82 -1.78 -3.38
N SER A 113 21.64 -1.17 -3.30
CA SER A 113 21.14 -0.25 -4.33
C SER A 113 22.16 0.83 -4.64
N THR A 114 22.38 1.04 -5.94
CA THR A 114 23.25 2.08 -6.50
C THR A 114 22.48 3.37 -6.81
N GLU A 115 21.20 3.45 -6.42
CA GLU A 115 20.39 4.64 -6.58
C GLU A 115 21.07 5.86 -5.92
N PRO A 116 21.16 7.00 -6.63
CA PRO A 116 21.83 8.18 -6.10
C PRO A 116 21.09 8.71 -4.86
N VAL A 117 21.84 8.87 -3.78
CA VAL A 117 21.36 9.53 -2.56
C VAL A 117 21.82 10.99 -2.57
N TYR A 118 20.89 11.93 -2.64
CA TYR A 118 21.19 13.37 -2.65
C TYR A 118 21.20 13.94 -1.22
N ASN A 119 22.28 14.65 -0.84
CA ASN A 119 22.46 15.14 0.53
C ASN A 119 21.40 16.16 0.94
N ASP A 120 21.09 17.10 0.07
CA ASP A 120 20.07 18.13 0.28
C ASP A 120 18.69 17.52 0.54
N TYR A 121 18.30 16.52 -0.24
CA TYR A 121 17.04 15.81 -0.07
C TYR A 121 17.01 14.97 1.22
N GLU A 122 18.10 14.26 1.54
CA GLU A 122 18.23 13.54 2.81
C GLU A 122 18.15 14.48 4.02
N ILE A 123 18.84 15.62 3.97
CA ILE A 123 18.81 16.62 5.03
C ILE A 123 17.41 17.20 5.17
N LEU A 124 16.73 17.50 4.06
CA LEU A 124 15.36 18.02 4.09
C LEU A 124 14.40 17.03 4.77
N ARG A 125 14.37 15.77 4.31
CA ARG A 125 13.48 14.73 4.86
C ARG A 125 13.78 14.42 6.32
N LEU A 126 15.06 14.36 6.69
CA LEU A 126 15.45 14.10 8.06
C LEU A 126 15.18 15.30 8.98
N THR A 127 15.34 16.53 8.48
CA THR A 127 14.98 17.74 9.23
C THR A 127 13.50 17.77 9.55
N ASP A 128 12.65 17.54 8.54
CA ASP A 128 11.19 17.52 8.68
C ASP A 128 10.74 16.46 9.69
N SER A 129 11.17 15.22 9.51
CA SER A 129 10.80 14.10 10.38
C SER A 129 11.37 14.22 11.81
N LEU A 130 12.55 14.82 12.01
CA LEU A 130 13.06 15.13 13.35
C LEU A 130 12.33 16.30 14.01
N THR A 131 11.76 17.21 13.22
CA THR A 131 10.93 18.31 13.71
C THR A 131 9.59 17.76 14.19
N ASP A 132 8.90 16.94 13.37
CA ASP A 132 7.66 16.24 13.76
C ASP A 132 7.88 15.38 15.02
N PHE A 133 9.00 14.66 15.09
CA PHE A 133 9.38 13.91 16.30
C PHE A 133 9.49 14.80 17.55
N ALA A 134 10.20 15.93 17.45
CA ALA A 134 10.39 16.84 18.57
C ALA A 134 9.09 17.55 18.99
N GLU A 135 8.22 17.88 18.03
CA GLU A 135 6.89 18.46 18.29
C GLU A 135 5.97 17.44 18.96
N LYS A 136 5.98 16.19 18.48
CA LYS A 136 5.11 15.13 19.00
C LYS A 136 5.39 14.77 20.44
N PHE A 137 6.67 14.65 20.82
CA PHE A 137 7.08 14.20 22.15
C PHE A 137 7.50 15.35 23.08
N GLY A 138 7.75 16.53 22.51
CA GLY A 138 8.24 17.71 23.22
C GLY A 138 9.77 17.71 23.38
N ALA A 139 10.36 18.89 23.31
CA ALA A 139 11.82 19.08 23.40
C ALA A 139 12.45 18.61 24.72
N ASN A 140 11.64 18.43 25.77
CA ASN A 140 12.11 17.97 27.07
C ASN A 140 12.15 16.45 27.22
N ASP A 141 11.56 15.70 26.29
CA ASP A 141 11.58 14.23 26.30
C ASP A 141 13.04 13.71 26.25
N PRO A 142 13.42 12.75 27.12
CA PRO A 142 14.79 12.24 27.17
C PRO A 142 15.28 11.64 25.84
N MET A 143 14.40 11.00 25.06
CA MET A 143 14.75 10.43 23.77
C MET A 143 14.94 11.53 22.73
N VAL A 144 14.07 12.54 22.72
CA VAL A 144 14.24 13.72 21.85
C VAL A 144 15.58 14.41 22.11
N LYS A 145 15.95 14.64 23.39
CA LYS A 145 17.25 15.22 23.74
C LYS A 145 18.43 14.39 23.24
N ARG A 146 18.36 13.06 23.38
CA ARG A 146 19.40 12.14 22.92
C ARG A 146 19.53 12.12 21.39
N VAL A 147 18.39 12.07 20.68
CA VAL A 147 18.34 12.06 19.21
C VAL A 147 18.88 13.37 18.64
N LEU A 148 18.43 14.51 19.18
CA LEU A 148 18.85 15.84 18.73
C LEU A 148 20.26 16.22 19.19
N ALA A 149 20.78 15.58 20.23
CA ALA A 149 22.12 15.83 20.77
C ALA A 149 22.38 17.32 21.03
N GLY A 150 21.39 18.03 21.56
CA GLY A 150 21.45 19.47 21.86
C GLY A 150 21.41 20.40 20.64
N LYS A 151 21.20 19.87 19.43
CA LYS A 151 21.11 20.65 18.18
C LYS A 151 19.66 20.87 17.76
N SER A 152 19.42 21.84 16.87
CA SER A 152 18.14 21.93 16.16
C SER A 152 17.95 20.73 15.22
N PRO A 153 16.71 20.35 14.86
CA PRO A 153 16.46 19.28 13.90
C PRO A 153 17.28 19.41 12.61
N LYS A 154 17.34 20.62 12.03
CA LYS A 154 18.12 20.92 10.83
C LYS A 154 19.63 20.71 11.01
N ALA A 155 20.18 21.22 12.11
CA ALA A 155 21.61 21.06 12.39
C ALA A 155 21.97 19.60 12.69
N ARG A 156 21.09 18.86 13.38
CA ARG A 156 21.27 17.43 13.63
C ARG A 156 21.20 16.61 12.34
N ALA A 157 20.22 16.89 11.48
CA ALA A 157 20.10 16.23 10.18
C ALA A 157 21.33 16.44 9.31
N ALA A 158 21.82 17.68 9.21
CA ALA A 158 23.03 18.01 8.46
C ALA A 158 24.28 17.29 8.98
N GLU A 159 24.46 17.22 10.30
CA GLU A 159 25.56 16.48 10.92
C GLU A 159 25.52 14.99 10.57
N LEU A 160 24.35 14.37 10.73
CA LEU A 160 24.17 12.93 10.49
C LEU A 160 24.41 12.57 9.02
N VAL A 161 23.82 13.33 8.10
CA VAL A 161 23.89 13.08 6.65
C VAL A 161 25.29 13.37 6.10
N ASN A 162 25.93 14.45 6.53
CA ASN A 162 27.26 14.79 6.03
C ASN A 162 28.37 13.95 6.68
N GLY A 163 28.14 13.42 7.88
CA GLY A 163 29.13 12.62 8.61
C GLY A 163 29.10 11.12 8.32
N THR A 164 28.06 10.61 7.65
CA THR A 164 27.93 9.17 7.37
C THR A 164 28.64 8.75 6.08
N LYS A 165 29.15 7.52 6.07
CA LYS A 165 29.70 6.85 4.88
C LYS A 165 28.69 5.90 4.23
N LEU A 166 27.47 5.82 4.74
CA LEU A 166 26.45 4.90 4.23
C LEU A 166 25.95 5.22 2.82
N LYS A 167 26.40 6.32 2.19
CA LYS A 167 26.20 6.53 0.74
C LYS A 167 27.02 5.57 -0.12
N ASP A 168 28.19 5.18 0.36
CA ASP A 168 29.09 4.29 -0.35
C ASP A 168 28.58 2.84 -0.27
N VAL A 169 28.26 2.28 -1.44
CA VAL A 169 27.75 0.90 -1.59
C VAL A 169 28.78 -0.12 -1.08
N GLU A 170 30.07 0.09 -1.38
CA GLU A 170 31.12 -0.82 -0.95
C GLU A 170 31.33 -0.73 0.56
N PHE A 171 31.19 0.46 1.15
CA PHE A 171 31.16 0.58 2.61
C PHE A 171 30.01 -0.25 3.22
N ARG A 172 28.79 -0.17 2.68
CA ARG A 172 27.64 -0.97 3.15
C ARG A 172 27.86 -2.47 2.97
N LYS A 173 28.38 -2.92 1.82
CA LYS A 173 28.74 -4.33 1.59
C LYS A 173 29.76 -4.83 2.60
N ASN A 174 30.81 -4.05 2.84
CA ASN A 174 31.86 -4.37 3.80
C ASN A 174 31.30 -4.49 5.23
N LEU A 175 30.37 -3.61 5.63
CA LEU A 175 29.69 -3.71 6.92
C LEU A 175 28.79 -4.95 7.00
N TYR A 176 28.04 -5.26 5.94
CA TYR A 176 27.16 -6.41 5.87
C TYR A 176 27.90 -7.76 5.86
N ALA A 177 29.11 -7.81 5.30
CA ALA A 177 29.93 -9.04 5.23
C ALA A 177 30.70 -9.34 6.53
N LYS A 178 30.89 -8.34 7.40
CA LYS A 178 31.66 -8.48 8.63
C LYS A 178 30.95 -9.34 9.68
N GLU A 179 31.76 -9.97 10.53
CA GLU A 179 31.28 -10.64 11.75
C GLU A 179 30.69 -9.62 12.75
N THR A 180 29.72 -10.09 13.55
CA THR A 180 28.90 -9.28 14.46
C THR A 180 29.68 -8.31 15.34
N THR A 181 30.79 -8.77 15.93
CA THR A 181 31.62 -7.98 16.85
C THR A 181 32.28 -6.78 16.17
N THR A 182 32.64 -6.90 14.89
CA THR A 182 33.30 -5.83 14.15
C THR A 182 32.31 -4.77 13.68
N LEU A 183 31.05 -5.15 13.38
CA LEU A 183 30.03 -4.16 13.04
C LEU A 183 29.56 -3.38 14.27
N GLN A 184 29.46 -4.01 15.44
CA GLN A 184 29.10 -3.30 16.68
C GLN A 184 30.12 -2.21 17.05
N ALA A 185 31.39 -2.41 16.74
CA ALA A 185 32.46 -1.44 16.96
C ALA A 185 32.57 -0.35 15.87
N ALA A 186 31.83 -0.46 14.75
CA ALA A 186 31.89 0.52 13.67
C ALA A 186 31.20 1.83 14.07
N HIS A 187 31.96 2.93 14.13
CA HIS A 187 31.43 4.26 14.41
C HIS A 187 31.07 4.98 13.11
N ASP A 188 29.80 5.33 12.98
CA ASP A 188 29.23 6.13 11.90
C ASP A 188 27.99 6.85 12.48
N PRO A 189 27.79 8.16 12.25
CA PRO A 189 26.72 8.92 12.90
C PRO A 189 25.32 8.33 12.70
N MET A 190 25.04 7.74 11.53
CA MET A 190 23.75 7.11 11.25
C MET A 190 23.64 5.73 11.91
N LEU A 191 24.73 4.94 11.94
CA LEU A 191 24.75 3.67 12.67
C LEU A 191 24.55 3.88 14.17
N ASP A 192 25.21 4.88 14.75
CA ASP A 192 25.10 5.20 16.16
C ASP A 192 23.68 5.66 16.52
N LEU A 193 23.06 6.46 15.64
CA LEU A 193 21.66 6.83 15.80
C LEU A 193 20.73 5.61 15.69
N ALA A 194 20.93 4.73 14.71
CA ALA A 194 20.13 3.52 14.55
C ALA A 194 20.23 2.61 15.77
N ARG A 195 21.44 2.34 16.28
CA ARG A 195 21.66 1.55 17.52
C ARG A 195 20.99 2.17 18.73
N MET A 196 21.04 3.49 18.87
CA MET A 196 20.42 4.22 19.97
C MET A 196 18.91 3.98 20.06
N ILE A 197 18.24 3.90 18.90
CA ILE A 197 16.79 3.78 18.82
C ILE A 197 16.30 2.34 18.67
N ASP A 198 17.19 1.39 18.37
CA ASP A 198 16.77 0.05 17.93
C ASP A 198 16.10 -0.76 19.06
N ALA A 199 16.67 -0.72 20.26
CA ALA A 199 16.09 -1.40 21.42
C ALA A 199 14.67 -0.89 21.75
N PRO A 200 14.41 0.43 21.95
CA PRO A 200 13.05 0.91 22.20
C PRO A 200 12.11 0.69 21.00
N ALA A 201 12.62 0.72 19.76
CA ALA A 201 11.82 0.39 18.57
C ALA A 201 11.36 -1.09 18.57
N ARG A 202 12.27 -2.01 18.87
CA ARG A 202 11.96 -3.46 18.96
C ARG A 202 11.02 -3.79 20.12
N GLU A 203 11.12 -3.07 21.23
CA GLU A 203 10.19 -3.23 22.36
C GLU A 203 8.75 -2.92 21.93
N VAL A 204 8.52 -1.77 21.30
CA VAL A 204 7.18 -1.41 20.81
C VAL A 204 6.74 -2.28 19.64
N ARG A 205 7.67 -2.73 18.79
CA ARG A 205 7.42 -3.72 17.74
C ARG A 205 6.84 -5.01 18.32
N LYS A 206 7.48 -5.56 19.35
CA LYS A 206 7.05 -6.80 19.99
C LYS A 206 5.62 -6.66 20.54
N THR A 207 5.33 -5.56 21.22
CA THR A 207 3.96 -5.31 21.70
C THR A 207 2.98 -5.21 20.55
N HIS A 208 3.31 -4.46 19.49
CA HIS A 208 2.47 -4.36 18.29
C HIS A 208 2.20 -5.72 17.65
N GLU A 209 3.23 -6.52 17.41
CA GLU A 209 3.11 -7.87 16.82
C GLU A 209 2.25 -8.81 17.70
N THR A 210 2.41 -8.76 19.03
CA THR A 210 1.54 -9.50 19.95
C THR A 210 0.08 -9.08 19.84
N GLN A 211 -0.22 -7.77 19.81
CA GLN A 211 -1.60 -7.30 19.71
C GLN A 211 -2.23 -7.58 18.34
N GLU A 212 -1.46 -7.47 17.25
CA GLU A 212 -1.94 -7.86 15.91
C GLU A 212 -2.23 -9.35 15.82
N GLU A 213 -1.43 -10.22 16.46
CA GLU A 213 -1.72 -11.65 16.53
C GLU A 213 -3.01 -11.94 17.32
N ILE A 214 -3.23 -11.26 18.46
CA ILE A 214 -4.49 -11.37 19.22
C ILE A 214 -5.69 -10.96 18.34
N LYS A 215 -5.57 -9.88 17.57
CA LYS A 215 -6.61 -9.45 16.62
C LYS A 215 -6.85 -10.49 15.53
N ARG A 216 -5.79 -11.06 14.95
CA ARG A 216 -5.88 -12.09 13.90
C ARG A 216 -6.60 -13.33 14.40
N GLN A 217 -6.27 -13.81 15.60
CA GLN A 217 -6.95 -14.94 16.23
C GLN A 217 -8.42 -14.61 16.52
N GLY A 218 -8.71 -13.44 17.09
CA GLY A 218 -10.09 -12.99 17.31
C GLY A 218 -10.90 -12.91 16.01
N TYR A 219 -10.30 -12.37 14.95
CA TYR A 219 -10.92 -12.30 13.63
C TYR A 219 -11.23 -13.71 13.08
N ALA A 220 -10.28 -14.64 13.17
CA ALA A 220 -10.49 -16.02 12.71
C ALA A 220 -11.66 -16.70 13.44
N GLU A 221 -11.82 -16.43 14.73
CA GLU A 221 -12.94 -16.94 15.52
C GLU A 221 -14.30 -16.36 15.10
N ILE A 222 -14.36 -15.05 14.85
CA ILE A 222 -15.57 -14.38 14.37
C ILE A 222 -15.91 -14.86 12.96
N ALA A 223 -14.91 -14.99 12.08
CA ALA A 223 -15.09 -15.50 10.73
C ALA A 223 -15.59 -16.95 10.72
N ASN A 224 -15.08 -17.80 11.62
CA ASN A 224 -15.56 -19.17 11.79
C ASN A 224 -17.03 -19.21 12.26
N ALA A 225 -17.41 -18.34 13.21
CA ALA A 225 -18.78 -18.26 13.67
C ALA A 225 -19.72 -17.74 12.57
N ARG A 226 -19.31 -16.71 11.81
CA ARG A 226 -20.04 -16.18 10.66
C ARG A 226 -20.27 -17.28 9.62
N PHE A 227 -19.24 -18.03 9.26
CA PHE A 227 -19.35 -19.15 8.31
C PHE A 227 -20.30 -20.25 8.81
N GLY A 228 -20.23 -20.59 10.10
CA GLY A 228 -21.14 -21.58 10.69
C GLY A 228 -22.63 -21.17 10.68
N LEU A 229 -22.90 -19.87 10.77
CA LEU A 229 -24.27 -19.33 10.82
C LEU A 229 -24.83 -18.98 9.44
N GLU A 230 -23.99 -18.43 8.55
CA GLU A 230 -24.41 -17.87 7.26
C GLU A 230 -24.07 -18.79 6.06
N GLY A 231 -23.26 -19.82 6.29
CA GLY A 231 -22.79 -20.74 5.25
C GLY A 231 -21.81 -20.07 4.27
N THR A 232 -21.83 -20.57 3.03
CA THR A 232 -20.90 -20.18 1.95
C THR A 232 -21.47 -19.13 0.99
N ASN A 233 -22.61 -18.52 1.32
CA ASN A 233 -23.25 -17.53 0.45
C ASN A 233 -22.51 -16.19 0.43
N ASN A 234 -21.61 -15.97 1.39
CA ASN A 234 -20.72 -14.82 1.46
C ASN A 234 -19.30 -15.21 1.03
N TYR A 235 -18.51 -14.24 0.57
CA TYR A 235 -17.12 -14.42 0.15
C TYR A 235 -16.14 -14.00 1.25
N PRO A 236 -14.93 -14.60 1.32
CA PRO A 236 -13.89 -14.17 2.24
C PRO A 236 -13.28 -12.83 1.79
N ASP A 237 -12.71 -12.08 2.74
CA ASP A 237 -11.99 -10.83 2.45
C ASP A 237 -10.81 -11.08 1.49
N ALA A 238 -10.39 -10.07 0.74
CA ALA A 238 -9.26 -10.16 -0.18
C ALA A 238 -7.94 -10.41 0.57
N THR A 239 -7.12 -11.35 0.07
CA THR A 239 -5.85 -11.75 0.73
C THR A 239 -4.70 -11.91 -0.27
N PHE A 240 -4.68 -11.11 -1.35
CA PHE A 240 -3.76 -11.29 -2.49
C PHE A 240 -3.80 -12.70 -3.12
N THR A 241 -4.97 -13.33 -3.08
CA THR A 241 -5.25 -14.60 -3.75
C THR A 241 -6.21 -14.36 -4.91
N LEU A 242 -6.21 -15.26 -5.90
CA LEU A 242 -7.11 -15.18 -7.05
C LEU A 242 -8.57 -15.14 -6.60
N ARG A 243 -9.35 -14.19 -7.14
CA ARG A 243 -10.80 -14.05 -6.96
C ARG A 243 -11.47 -13.80 -8.30
N LEU A 244 -12.76 -14.13 -8.38
CA LEU A 244 -13.63 -13.79 -9.50
C LEU A 244 -14.74 -12.88 -8.98
N SER A 245 -14.94 -11.76 -9.68
CA SER A 245 -16.03 -10.84 -9.47
C SER A 245 -16.77 -10.68 -10.80
N TYR A 246 -18.08 -10.53 -10.74
CA TYR A 246 -18.92 -10.40 -11.93
C TYR A 246 -19.91 -9.27 -11.75
N GLY A 247 -20.31 -8.68 -12.87
CA GLY A 247 -21.18 -7.52 -12.88
C GLY A 247 -21.70 -7.21 -14.28
N LYS A 248 -22.39 -6.10 -14.40
CA LYS A 248 -22.92 -5.52 -15.63
C LYS A 248 -22.22 -4.21 -15.91
N VAL A 249 -21.96 -3.96 -17.19
CA VAL A 249 -21.57 -2.62 -17.65
C VAL A 249 -22.78 -1.69 -17.47
N LYS A 250 -22.65 -0.70 -16.57
CA LYS A 250 -23.77 0.13 -16.15
C LYS A 250 -23.27 1.50 -15.67
N GLY A 251 -23.92 2.55 -16.16
CA GLY A 251 -23.73 3.91 -15.66
C GLY A 251 -24.18 4.09 -14.20
N TYR A 252 -24.07 5.30 -13.67
CA TYR A 252 -24.49 5.64 -12.32
C TYR A 252 -24.98 7.08 -12.27
N GLU A 253 -25.70 7.43 -11.20
CA GLU A 253 -26.09 8.81 -10.95
C GLU A 253 -25.06 9.51 -10.06
N GLU A 254 -24.69 10.73 -10.42
CA GLU A 254 -23.85 11.62 -9.61
C GLU A 254 -24.43 13.03 -9.68
N ASP A 255 -24.72 13.63 -8.52
CA ASP A 255 -25.31 14.98 -8.40
C ASP A 255 -26.53 15.22 -9.31
N GLY A 256 -27.44 14.22 -9.37
CA GLY A 256 -28.64 14.25 -10.19
C GLY A 256 -28.40 14.06 -11.69
N LYS A 257 -27.16 13.82 -12.11
CA LYS A 257 -26.80 13.57 -13.52
C LYS A 257 -26.53 12.08 -13.74
N GLN A 258 -27.05 11.57 -14.84
CA GLN A 258 -26.74 10.20 -15.28
C GLN A 258 -25.38 10.19 -15.99
N ILE A 259 -24.43 9.47 -15.40
CA ILE A 259 -23.11 9.22 -15.96
C ILE A 259 -23.18 7.95 -16.82
N PRO A 260 -22.87 8.02 -18.13
CA PRO A 260 -22.97 6.87 -19.02
C PRO A 260 -21.90 5.82 -18.70
N PRO A 261 -22.13 4.54 -19.08
CA PRO A 261 -21.20 3.47 -18.81
C PRO A 261 -19.90 3.51 -19.63
N PHE A 262 -19.81 4.34 -20.68
CA PHE A 262 -18.68 4.37 -21.60
C PHE A 262 -18.22 5.80 -21.88
N THR A 263 -16.91 5.95 -22.09
CA THR A 263 -16.29 7.09 -22.75
C THR A 263 -15.82 6.69 -24.15
N ASP A 264 -15.31 7.66 -24.93
CA ASP A 264 -14.75 7.45 -26.27
C ASP A 264 -13.54 8.36 -26.53
N PHE A 265 -12.86 8.15 -27.67
CA PHE A 265 -11.73 8.99 -28.06
C PHE A 265 -12.13 10.45 -28.30
N ALA A 266 -13.35 10.74 -28.76
CA ALA A 266 -13.82 12.12 -28.88
C ALA A 266 -13.74 12.85 -27.53
N GLY A 267 -14.18 12.19 -26.46
CA GLY A 267 -14.08 12.70 -25.08
C GLY A 267 -12.63 12.95 -24.61
N LEU A 268 -11.67 12.13 -25.03
CA LEU A 268 -10.24 12.35 -24.74
C LEU A 268 -9.77 13.71 -25.31
N TYR A 269 -10.02 13.95 -26.59
CA TYR A 269 -9.59 15.20 -27.25
C TYR A 269 -10.37 16.42 -26.75
N GLN A 270 -11.66 16.24 -26.44
CA GLN A 270 -12.48 17.29 -25.83
C GLN A 270 -11.89 17.71 -24.49
N ARG A 271 -11.56 16.75 -23.61
CA ARG A 271 -10.99 17.04 -22.30
C ARG A 271 -9.65 17.76 -22.40
N ALA A 272 -8.78 17.32 -23.31
CA ALA A 272 -7.52 18.01 -23.56
C ALA A 272 -7.73 19.47 -23.97
N ALA A 273 -8.68 19.74 -24.87
CA ALA A 273 -9.01 21.10 -25.30
C ALA A 273 -9.63 21.95 -24.18
N GLU A 274 -10.53 21.40 -23.37
CA GLU A 274 -11.13 22.08 -22.21
C GLU A 274 -10.10 22.52 -21.16
N HIS A 275 -8.94 21.88 -21.14
CA HIS A 275 -7.83 22.16 -20.21
C HIS A 275 -6.60 22.75 -20.92
N ASP A 276 -6.79 23.38 -22.08
CA ASP A 276 -5.73 24.05 -22.86
C ASP A 276 -4.51 23.16 -23.17
N ASN A 277 -4.73 21.84 -23.21
CA ASN A 277 -3.70 20.83 -23.39
C ASN A 277 -2.52 20.99 -22.40
N LEU A 278 -2.80 21.36 -21.14
CA LEU A 278 -1.83 21.50 -20.06
C LEU A 278 -1.83 20.29 -19.12
N PRO A 279 -0.71 20.00 -18.41
CA PRO A 279 -0.67 18.91 -17.44
C PRO A 279 -1.77 19.01 -16.36
N PRO A 280 -2.45 17.90 -16.00
CA PRO A 280 -2.24 16.52 -16.44
C PRO A 280 -3.04 16.09 -17.70
N PHE A 281 -3.66 17.02 -18.42
CA PHE A 281 -4.54 16.77 -19.57
C PHE A 281 -3.86 16.95 -20.94
N ASN A 282 -2.56 17.19 -20.96
CA ASN A 282 -1.80 17.38 -22.19
C ASN A 282 -1.62 16.07 -22.96
N LEU A 283 -2.09 16.02 -24.20
CA LEU A 283 -1.86 14.89 -25.09
C LEU A 283 -0.42 14.91 -25.62
N PRO A 284 0.30 13.78 -25.63
CA PRO A 284 1.58 13.69 -26.32
C PRO A 284 1.43 13.99 -27.82
N GLN A 285 2.44 14.59 -28.45
CA GLN A 285 2.37 15.03 -29.85
C GLN A 285 1.88 13.94 -30.82
N ARG A 286 2.33 12.69 -30.63
CA ARG A 286 1.92 11.54 -31.42
C ARG A 286 0.39 11.32 -31.43
N TRP A 287 -0.29 11.58 -30.31
CA TRP A 287 -1.75 11.49 -30.23
C TRP A 287 -2.45 12.62 -30.99
N ILE A 288 -1.83 13.79 -31.06
CA ILE A 288 -2.32 14.93 -31.84
C ILE A 288 -2.20 14.63 -33.33
N ASP A 289 -1.02 14.18 -33.77
CA ASP A 289 -0.71 13.88 -35.17
C ASP A 289 -1.61 12.77 -35.73
N GLN A 290 -1.93 11.76 -34.90
CA GLN A 290 -2.71 10.59 -35.31
C GLN A 290 -4.22 10.76 -35.15
N LYS A 291 -4.72 11.91 -34.66
CA LYS A 291 -6.16 12.14 -34.44
C LYS A 291 -7.01 11.83 -35.68
N GLY A 292 -6.54 12.21 -36.87
CA GLY A 292 -7.26 11.99 -38.13
C GLY A 292 -7.32 10.54 -38.58
N GLN A 293 -6.52 9.64 -37.97
CA GLN A 293 -6.49 8.21 -38.28
C GLN A 293 -7.34 7.37 -37.32
N LEU A 294 -7.81 7.97 -36.22
CA LEU A 294 -8.60 7.31 -35.19
C LEU A 294 -10.10 7.37 -35.52
N ASN A 295 -10.80 6.28 -35.23
CA ASN A 295 -12.24 6.32 -35.09
C ASN A 295 -12.62 6.96 -33.73
N LEU A 296 -13.02 8.23 -33.76
CA LEU A 296 -13.31 8.99 -32.54
C LEU A 296 -14.50 8.46 -31.73
N SER A 297 -15.39 7.65 -32.32
CA SER A 297 -16.51 7.02 -31.61
C SER A 297 -16.15 5.69 -30.93
N THR A 298 -14.93 5.17 -31.13
CA THR A 298 -14.45 3.95 -30.49
C THR A 298 -14.46 4.15 -28.97
N LYS A 299 -15.02 3.17 -28.25
CA LYS A 299 -15.12 3.21 -26.80
C LYS A 299 -13.73 3.20 -26.18
N PHE A 300 -13.51 4.06 -25.20
CA PHE A 300 -12.21 4.24 -24.56
C PHE A 300 -12.16 3.51 -23.23
N ASN A 301 -12.89 4.01 -22.24
CA ASN A 301 -13.06 3.36 -20.95
C ASN A 301 -14.52 2.97 -20.76
N PHE A 302 -14.75 2.02 -19.86
CA PHE A 302 -16.08 1.68 -19.41
C PHE A 302 -16.12 1.41 -17.91
N VAL A 303 -17.33 1.47 -17.35
CA VAL A 303 -17.60 1.19 -15.94
C VAL A 303 -18.57 0.03 -15.75
N SER A 304 -18.36 -0.75 -14.70
CA SER A 304 -19.23 -1.87 -14.30
C SER A 304 -19.45 -1.91 -12.79
N ASP A 305 -20.47 -2.64 -12.36
CA ASP A 305 -20.77 -2.88 -10.93
C ASP A 305 -20.03 -4.09 -10.33
N ALA A 306 -18.96 -4.57 -10.97
CA ALA A 306 -18.09 -5.59 -10.41
C ALA A 306 -17.37 -5.07 -9.15
N ASP A 307 -17.31 -5.91 -8.11
CA ASP A 307 -16.61 -5.62 -6.85
C ASP A 307 -15.09 -5.78 -7.03
N ILE A 308 -14.34 -4.70 -6.83
CA ILE A 308 -12.88 -4.64 -6.98
C ILE A 308 -12.25 -3.86 -5.83
N ILE A 309 -10.96 -4.09 -5.58
CA ILE A 309 -10.16 -3.37 -4.60
C ILE A 309 -8.71 -3.24 -5.09
N GLY A 310 -7.87 -2.54 -4.32
CA GLY A 310 -6.43 -2.50 -4.55
C GLY A 310 -5.82 -3.89 -4.74
N GLY A 311 -5.10 -4.08 -5.85
CA GLY A 311 -4.60 -5.38 -6.30
C GLY A 311 -5.32 -5.94 -7.54
N ASN A 312 -6.48 -5.40 -7.91
CA ASN A 312 -7.18 -5.80 -9.14
C ASN A 312 -6.69 -5.04 -10.41
N SER A 313 -5.88 -3.98 -10.27
CA SER A 313 -5.32 -3.28 -11.45
C SER A 313 -4.52 -4.26 -12.32
N GLY A 314 -4.84 -4.30 -13.62
CA GLY A 314 -4.31 -5.27 -14.57
C GLY A 314 -5.18 -6.53 -14.78
N SER A 315 -6.26 -6.71 -14.02
CA SER A 315 -7.17 -7.85 -14.19
C SER A 315 -7.87 -7.81 -15.56
N PRO A 316 -7.93 -8.93 -16.29
CA PRO A 316 -8.71 -9.00 -17.54
C PRO A 316 -10.21 -8.99 -17.24
N VAL A 317 -10.97 -8.27 -18.06
CA VAL A 317 -12.43 -8.33 -18.09
C VAL A 317 -12.83 -9.26 -19.24
N VAL A 318 -13.67 -10.26 -18.93
CA VAL A 318 -14.19 -11.20 -19.91
C VAL A 318 -15.71 -11.10 -20.01
N ASN A 319 -16.25 -11.25 -21.23
CA ASN A 319 -17.68 -11.27 -21.45
C ASN A 319 -18.27 -12.68 -21.26
N LYS A 320 -19.58 -12.84 -21.50
CA LYS A 320 -20.28 -14.15 -21.36
C LYS A 320 -19.80 -15.23 -22.34
N ALA A 321 -19.10 -14.86 -23.41
CA ALA A 321 -18.48 -15.76 -24.37
C ALA A 321 -17.01 -16.07 -24.03
N ASN A 322 -16.52 -15.62 -22.87
CA ASN A 322 -15.12 -15.71 -22.44
C ASN A 322 -14.13 -14.92 -23.34
N GLU A 323 -14.62 -13.91 -24.05
CA GLU A 323 -13.77 -13.04 -24.86
C GLU A 323 -13.23 -11.90 -23.98
N PHE A 324 -11.97 -11.53 -24.20
CA PHE A 324 -11.34 -10.38 -23.55
C PHE A 324 -11.98 -9.07 -24.06
N VAL A 325 -12.52 -8.27 -23.14
CA VAL A 325 -13.21 -7.01 -23.47
C VAL A 325 -12.58 -5.78 -22.81
N GLY A 326 -11.60 -5.96 -21.93
CA GLY A 326 -10.90 -4.83 -21.32
C GLY A 326 -9.99 -5.20 -20.16
N ILE A 327 -9.37 -4.18 -19.55
CA ILE A 327 -8.46 -4.32 -18.41
C ILE A 327 -8.91 -3.38 -17.30
N ILE A 328 -9.10 -3.91 -16.10
CA ILE A 328 -9.37 -3.11 -14.90
C ILE A 328 -8.13 -2.28 -14.58
N PHE A 329 -8.29 -0.98 -14.35
CA PHE A 329 -7.18 -0.14 -13.91
C PHE A 329 -7.49 0.68 -12.66
N ASP A 330 -8.77 0.95 -12.36
CA ASP A 330 -9.16 1.78 -11.21
C ASP A 330 -10.61 1.50 -10.75
N GLY A 331 -11.03 2.16 -9.68
CA GLY A 331 -12.43 2.35 -9.28
C GLY A 331 -12.78 3.84 -9.21
N ASN A 332 -14.07 4.20 -9.29
CA ASN A 332 -14.45 5.60 -9.06
C ASN A 332 -14.35 5.98 -7.57
N ILE A 333 -14.38 7.27 -7.24
CA ILE A 333 -14.18 7.73 -5.85
C ILE A 333 -15.21 7.13 -4.86
N GLN A 334 -16.42 6.86 -5.32
CA GLN A 334 -17.47 6.22 -4.51
C GLN A 334 -17.15 4.75 -4.18
N SER A 335 -16.22 4.11 -4.88
CA SER A 335 -15.80 2.73 -4.62
C SER A 335 -14.82 2.59 -3.44
N LEU A 336 -14.28 3.68 -2.89
CA LEU A 336 -13.34 3.63 -1.76
C LEU A 336 -13.94 3.01 -0.50
N VAL A 337 -15.27 2.95 -0.39
CA VAL A 337 -15.97 2.34 0.74
C VAL A 337 -16.11 0.82 0.62
N LEU A 338 -15.87 0.26 -0.57
CA LEU A 338 -16.03 -1.18 -0.84
C LEU A 338 -15.07 -2.03 0.00
N ASP A 339 -13.94 -1.47 0.45
CA ASP A 339 -13.04 -2.06 1.45
C ASP A 339 -13.76 -2.50 2.74
N CYS A 340 -14.91 -1.89 3.07
CA CYS A 340 -15.69 -2.16 4.27
C CYS A 340 -17.05 -2.80 3.95
N ILE A 341 -17.72 -2.33 2.90
CA ILE A 341 -19.07 -2.74 2.53
C ILE A 341 -19.35 -2.47 1.05
N PHE A 342 -19.84 -3.51 0.37
CA PHE A 342 -20.22 -3.42 -1.03
C PHE A 342 -21.49 -2.58 -1.25
N SER A 343 -21.51 -1.78 -2.32
CA SER A 343 -22.67 -1.04 -2.79
C SER A 343 -22.59 -0.84 -4.30
N ASP A 344 -23.64 -1.15 -5.04
CA ASP A 344 -23.73 -0.97 -6.49
C ASP A 344 -24.47 0.32 -6.89
N LYS A 345 -24.84 1.18 -5.93
CA LYS A 345 -25.59 2.42 -6.19
C LYS A 345 -24.77 3.37 -7.06
N GLN A 346 -23.56 3.73 -6.62
CA GLN A 346 -22.64 4.63 -7.33
C GLN A 346 -21.26 4.04 -7.57
N ALA A 347 -20.79 3.11 -6.73
CA ALA A 347 -19.45 2.56 -6.88
C ALA A 347 -19.33 1.75 -8.17
N ARG A 348 -18.23 1.95 -8.90
CA ARG A 348 -17.95 1.27 -10.16
C ARG A 348 -16.50 0.87 -10.28
N ALA A 349 -16.26 -0.32 -10.82
CA ALA A 349 -14.99 -0.69 -11.40
C ALA A 349 -14.79 0.04 -12.73
N VAL A 350 -13.58 0.55 -12.98
CA VAL A 350 -13.20 1.27 -14.20
C VAL A 350 -12.21 0.43 -15.00
N SER A 351 -12.50 0.27 -16.28
CA SER A 351 -11.70 -0.52 -17.21
C SER A 351 -11.42 0.24 -18.48
N VAL A 352 -10.26 -0.02 -19.09
CA VAL A 352 -10.00 0.38 -20.47
C VAL A 352 -10.60 -0.67 -21.40
N ASP A 353 -11.30 -0.23 -22.43
CA ASP A 353 -11.95 -1.09 -23.41
C ASP A 353 -10.91 -1.71 -24.36
N SER A 354 -11.05 -3.00 -24.66
CA SER A 354 -10.20 -3.70 -25.62
C SER A 354 -10.16 -3.02 -27.00
N ALA A 355 -11.26 -2.39 -27.44
CA ALA A 355 -11.31 -1.64 -28.69
C ALA A 355 -10.38 -0.41 -28.65
N ALA A 356 -10.27 0.25 -27.51
CA ALA A 356 -9.35 1.38 -27.31
C ALA A 356 -7.89 0.93 -27.41
N ILE A 357 -7.57 -0.21 -26.78
CA ILE A 357 -6.22 -0.80 -26.80
C ILE A 357 -5.83 -1.12 -28.25
N THR A 358 -6.67 -1.85 -28.96
CA THR A 358 -6.43 -2.25 -30.35
C THR A 358 -6.29 -1.06 -31.28
N GLU A 359 -7.19 -0.06 -31.18
CA GLU A 359 -7.14 1.16 -31.99
C GLU A 359 -5.85 1.95 -31.72
N ALA A 360 -5.47 2.15 -30.46
CA ALA A 360 -4.27 2.88 -30.09
C ALA A 360 -2.99 2.15 -30.53
N LEU A 361 -2.89 0.83 -30.31
CA LEU A 361 -1.75 0.03 -30.77
C LEU A 361 -1.57 0.16 -32.28
N ARG A 362 -2.65 0.10 -33.05
CA ARG A 362 -2.60 0.16 -34.52
C ARG A 362 -2.32 1.56 -35.04
N LYS A 363 -3.06 2.57 -34.56
CA LYS A 363 -3.12 3.91 -35.17
C LYS A 363 -2.18 4.92 -34.52
N VAL A 364 -1.94 4.79 -33.21
CA VAL A 364 -1.08 5.73 -32.47
C VAL A 364 0.34 5.19 -32.39
N TYR A 365 0.50 3.94 -31.97
CA TYR A 365 1.83 3.38 -31.65
C TYR A 365 2.48 2.60 -32.79
N GLY A 366 1.73 2.22 -33.84
CA GLY A 366 2.26 1.42 -34.94
C GLY A 366 2.70 0.01 -34.54
N ALA A 367 2.14 -0.53 -33.45
CA ALA A 367 2.49 -1.83 -32.88
C ALA A 367 1.76 -2.99 -33.60
N SER A 368 1.78 -3.00 -34.93
CA SER A 368 1.00 -3.96 -35.73
C SER A 368 1.44 -5.41 -35.55
N ALA A 369 2.72 -5.68 -35.29
CA ALA A 369 3.21 -7.05 -35.06
C ALA A 369 2.56 -7.68 -33.81
N LEU A 370 2.60 -6.96 -32.69
CA LEU A 370 1.95 -7.39 -31.44
C LEU A 370 0.44 -7.54 -31.63
N LEU A 371 -0.20 -6.59 -32.28
CA LEU A 371 -1.65 -6.64 -32.47
C LEU A 371 -2.07 -7.82 -33.37
N ASN A 372 -1.29 -8.11 -34.42
CA ASN A 372 -1.53 -9.28 -35.25
C ASN A 372 -1.33 -10.58 -34.46
N GLU A 373 -0.34 -10.66 -33.56
CA GLU A 373 -0.16 -11.82 -32.67
C GLU A 373 -1.39 -12.03 -31.76
N LEU A 374 -1.91 -10.94 -31.17
CA LEU A 374 -3.10 -10.99 -30.31
C LEU A 374 -4.39 -11.36 -31.07
N GLU A 375 -4.57 -10.85 -32.29
CA GLU A 375 -5.77 -11.09 -33.10
C GLU A 375 -5.74 -12.46 -33.81
N GLN A 376 -4.56 -12.90 -34.26
CA GLN A 376 -4.40 -14.12 -35.05
C GLN A 376 -4.14 -15.36 -34.19
N GLY A 377 -4.05 -15.21 -32.86
CA GLY A 377 -3.72 -16.24 -31.89
C GLY A 377 -4.45 -17.56 -32.13
N ARG A 378 -3.86 -18.39 -33.00
CA ARG A 378 -4.10 -19.82 -33.04
C ARG A 378 -3.45 -20.34 -31.78
N ALA A 379 -4.25 -20.89 -30.88
CA ALA A 379 -3.73 -21.87 -29.95
C ALA A 379 -3.28 -23.06 -30.80
N ASP A 380 -1.97 -23.17 -31.03
CA ASP A 380 -1.37 -24.39 -31.55
C ASP A 380 -1.54 -25.55 -30.55
#